data_AF-A0A6S7JQ02-F1
#
_entry.id   AF-A0A6S7JQ02-F1
#
_cell.length_a   1.000
_cell.length_b   1.000
_cell.length_c   1.000
_cell.angle_alpha   90.00
_cell.angle_beta   90.00
_cell.angle_gamma   90.00
#
_symmetry.space_group_name_H-M   'P 1'
#
loop_
_entity.id
_entity.type
_entity.pdbx_description
1 polymer ?
#
loop_
_entity_poly.entity_id
_entity_poly.type
_entity_poly.pdbx_seq_one_letter_code
_entity_poly.pdbx_strand_id
1 'polypeptide(L)'
;MAMENEISIFINDVLSYLAVGKDMFIELKRNLFTAEDDYANVLCQRCTAFIDGLSILSGNSLWSRPVGDTYIADDMCNLIIELQRMHDILQERVETAPTENSRYTCGYERGSRRRGRPRFLIPERQLVGLRSLNFTWKQIAEMLGVSEKTLRRRRIDSDLPVCENNYSNITDEELDRTISLILGTSPNSGERMVTGALVSQNVRVQRSKNSCLH
;
A
#
# COMPACT_ATOMS: atom_id res chain seq x y z
N MET A 1 34.74 -37.25 -2.77
CA MET A 1 35.38 -36.17 -3.55
C MET A 1 34.49 -35.57 -4.65
N ALA A 2 34.17 -36.25 -5.76
CA ALA A 2 33.31 -35.65 -6.81
C ALA A 2 31.87 -35.35 -6.34
N MET A 3 31.26 -36.29 -5.62
CA MET A 3 29.89 -36.17 -5.09
C MET A 3 29.75 -35.10 -4.00
N GLU A 4 30.77 -34.92 -3.15
CA GLU A 4 30.77 -33.86 -2.12
C GLU A 4 30.89 -32.46 -2.73
N ASN A 5 31.61 -32.35 -3.85
CA ASN A 5 31.79 -31.08 -4.54
C ASN A 5 30.49 -30.66 -5.25
N GLU A 6 29.78 -31.61 -5.87
CA GLU A 6 28.46 -31.36 -6.46
C GLU A 6 27.42 -30.93 -5.43
N ILE A 7 27.40 -31.56 -4.25
CA ILE A 7 26.49 -31.18 -3.15
C ILE A 7 26.82 -29.79 -2.61
N SER A 8 28.10 -29.45 -2.47
CA SER A 8 28.53 -28.13 -2.00
C SER A 8 28.15 -27.00 -2.98
N ILE A 9 28.34 -27.23 -4.28
CA ILE A 9 27.92 -26.29 -5.33
C ILE A 9 26.41 -26.10 -5.30
N PHE A 10 25.66 -27.20 -5.20
CA PHE A 10 24.21 -27.19 -5.11
C PHE A 10 23.70 -26.38 -3.91
N ILE A 11 24.27 -26.56 -2.72
CA ILE A 11 23.87 -25.81 -1.51
C ILE A 11 24.13 -24.31 -1.68
N ASN A 12 25.28 -23.93 -2.26
CA ASN A 12 25.60 -22.52 -2.50
C ASN A 12 24.66 -21.86 -3.50
N ASP A 13 24.25 -22.59 -4.54
CA ASP A 13 23.25 -22.13 -5.49
C ASP A 13 21.90 -21.92 -4.78
N VAL A 14 21.44 -22.90 -4.00
CA VAL A 14 20.19 -22.81 -3.21
C VAL A 14 20.18 -21.56 -2.33
N LEU A 15 21.25 -21.35 -1.55
CA LEU A 15 21.37 -20.22 -0.63
C LEU A 15 21.37 -18.88 -1.39
N SER A 16 21.99 -18.84 -2.56
CA SER A 16 21.98 -17.65 -3.42
C SER A 16 20.57 -17.34 -3.93
N TYR A 17 19.80 -18.34 -4.36
CA TYR A 17 18.41 -18.16 -4.77
C TYR A 17 17.51 -17.73 -3.63
N LEU A 18 17.65 -18.33 -2.44
CA LEU A 18 16.90 -17.92 -1.26
C LEU A 18 17.22 -16.49 -0.84
N ALA A 19 18.48 -16.05 -0.95
CA ALA A 19 18.87 -14.67 -0.66
C ALA A 19 18.21 -13.68 -1.63
N VAL A 20 18.29 -13.95 -2.93
CA VAL A 20 17.65 -13.10 -3.96
C VAL A 20 16.13 -13.08 -3.79
N GLY A 21 15.51 -14.23 -3.51
CA GLY A 21 14.07 -14.33 -3.29
C GLY A 21 13.62 -13.59 -2.03
N LYS A 22 14.42 -13.61 -0.96
CA LYS A 22 14.17 -12.83 0.25
C LYS A 22 14.24 -11.32 -0.02
N ASP A 23 15.24 -10.88 -0.77
CA ASP A 23 15.37 -9.46 -1.13
C ASP A 23 14.20 -9.00 -2.00
N MET A 24 13.79 -9.84 -2.96
CA MET A 24 12.63 -9.59 -3.80
C MET A 24 11.33 -9.54 -2.99
N PHE A 25 11.16 -10.45 -2.03
CA PHE A 25 10.02 -10.45 -1.11
C PHE A 25 9.95 -9.13 -0.31
N ILE A 26 11.09 -8.67 0.22
CA ILE A 26 11.17 -7.42 0.96
C ILE A 26 10.86 -6.22 0.06
N GLU A 27 11.39 -6.21 -1.17
CA GLU A 27 11.16 -5.16 -2.16
C GLU A 27 9.68 -5.08 -2.56
N LEU A 28 9.04 -6.23 -2.85
CA LEU A 28 7.61 -6.33 -3.13
C LEU A 28 6.78 -5.83 -1.95
N LYS A 29 7.03 -6.34 -0.74
CA LYS A 29 6.26 -5.96 0.46
C LYS A 29 6.33 -4.46 0.76
N ARG A 30 7.49 -3.84 0.54
CA ARG A 30 7.67 -2.39 0.74
C ARG A 30 6.89 -1.56 -0.28
N ASN A 31 6.78 -2.05 -1.51
CA ASN A 31 6.27 -1.31 -2.65
C ASN A 31 4.84 -1.70 -3.07
N LEU A 32 4.27 -2.73 -2.43
CA LEU A 32 3.00 -3.36 -2.78
C LEU A 32 1.82 -2.39 -2.88
N PHE A 33 1.84 -1.27 -2.15
CA PHE A 33 0.78 -0.25 -2.16
C PHE A 33 1.28 1.18 -2.45
N THR A 34 2.59 1.39 -2.55
CA THR A 34 3.19 2.74 -2.60
C THR A 34 4.00 3.01 -3.86
N ALA A 35 4.35 1.99 -4.65
CA ALA A 35 5.05 2.18 -5.90
C ALA A 35 4.18 2.91 -6.94
N GLU A 36 4.82 3.82 -7.66
CA GLU A 36 4.33 4.41 -8.90
C GLU A 36 4.17 3.34 -9.98
N ASP A 37 3.23 3.54 -10.91
CA ASP A 37 2.81 2.51 -11.87
C ASP A 37 3.98 2.02 -12.76
N ASP A 38 4.88 2.91 -13.18
CA ASP A 38 6.07 2.54 -13.97
C ASP A 38 7.03 1.62 -13.21
N TYR A 39 7.27 1.91 -11.93
CA TYR A 39 8.14 1.08 -11.08
C TYR A 39 7.45 -0.21 -10.66
N ALA A 40 6.14 -0.20 -10.44
CA ALA A 40 5.35 -1.40 -10.17
C ALA A 40 5.41 -2.38 -11.35
N ASN A 41 5.33 -1.89 -12.59
CA ASN A 41 5.51 -2.69 -13.81
C ASN A 41 6.88 -3.38 -13.86
N VAL A 42 7.95 -2.62 -13.64
CA VAL A 42 9.33 -3.16 -13.62
C VAL A 42 9.49 -4.21 -12.52
N LEU A 43 8.89 -3.97 -11.35
CA LEU A 43 8.94 -4.89 -10.21
C LEU A 43 8.15 -6.19 -10.49
N CYS A 44 6.98 -6.10 -11.13
CA CYS A 44 6.24 -7.27 -11.61
C CYS A 44 7.10 -8.10 -12.57
N GLN A 45 7.66 -7.49 -13.62
CA GLN A 45 8.51 -8.20 -14.59
C GLN A 45 9.71 -8.90 -13.95
N ARG A 46 10.38 -8.24 -13.01
CA ARG A 46 11.49 -8.83 -12.25
C ARG A 46 11.04 -10.02 -11.41
N CYS A 47 9.86 -9.92 -10.79
CA CYS A 47 9.29 -11.00 -10.01
C CYS A 47 8.87 -12.18 -10.89
N THR A 48 8.22 -11.95 -12.02
CA THR A 48 7.91 -13.00 -13.01
C THR A 48 9.17 -13.73 -13.45
N ALA A 49 10.21 -12.99 -13.88
CA ALA A 49 11.46 -13.59 -14.33
C ALA A 49 12.15 -14.42 -13.25
N PHE A 50 12.06 -14.00 -11.99
CA PHE A 50 12.60 -14.75 -10.86
C PHE A 50 11.80 -16.03 -10.57
N ILE A 51 10.47 -15.95 -10.59
CA ILE A 51 9.60 -17.12 -10.40
C ILE A 51 9.76 -18.13 -11.55
N ASP A 52 9.86 -17.66 -12.80
CA ASP A 52 10.13 -18.51 -13.95
C ASP A 52 11.48 -19.22 -13.82
N GLY A 53 12.51 -18.49 -13.39
CA GLY A 53 13.83 -19.06 -13.09
C GLY A 53 13.79 -20.14 -12.01
N LEU A 54 13.08 -19.88 -10.89
CA LEU A 54 12.88 -20.84 -9.83
C LEU A 54 12.08 -22.07 -10.28
N SER A 55 11.07 -21.88 -11.13
CA SER A 55 10.25 -22.98 -11.66
C SER A 55 11.09 -23.91 -12.54
N ILE A 56 11.96 -23.35 -13.39
CA ILE A 56 12.92 -24.12 -14.21
C ILE A 56 13.91 -24.90 -13.33
N LEU A 57 14.43 -24.27 -12.27
CA LEU A 57 15.38 -24.90 -11.35
C LEU A 57 14.73 -26.01 -10.53
N SER A 58 13.52 -25.79 -10.03
CA SER A 58 12.76 -26.78 -9.25
C SER A 58 12.44 -28.05 -10.06
N GLY A 59 12.38 -27.95 -11.39
CA GLY A 59 12.24 -29.08 -12.31
C GLY A 59 13.50 -29.93 -12.52
N ASN A 60 14.66 -29.52 -11.98
CA ASN A 60 15.91 -30.26 -12.12
C ASN A 60 16.06 -31.29 -10.98
N SER A 61 16.33 -32.56 -11.34
CA SER A 61 16.39 -33.72 -10.43
C SER A 61 17.35 -33.58 -9.24
N LEU A 62 18.35 -32.69 -9.32
CA LEU A 62 19.24 -32.38 -8.21
C LEU A 62 18.51 -31.68 -7.05
N TRP A 63 17.45 -30.91 -7.35
CA TRP A 63 16.68 -30.14 -6.37
C TRP A 63 15.63 -30.98 -5.63
N SER A 64 15.30 -32.15 -6.15
CA SER A 64 14.48 -33.15 -5.47
C SER A 64 15.27 -34.02 -4.49
N ARG A 65 16.58 -33.80 -4.33
CA ARG A 65 17.42 -34.60 -3.43
C ARG A 65 17.29 -34.08 -2.00
N PRO A 66 16.94 -34.94 -1.03
CA PRO A 66 16.98 -34.57 0.37
C PRO A 66 18.43 -34.31 0.77
N VAL A 67 18.73 -33.09 1.23
CA VAL A 67 20.01 -32.74 1.84
C VAL A 67 19.81 -32.75 3.36
N GLY A 68 19.83 -33.94 3.97
CA GLY A 68 19.50 -34.11 5.40
C GLY A 68 18.00 -34.06 5.70
N ASP A 69 17.62 -33.83 6.97
CA ASP A 69 16.23 -33.72 7.45
C ASP A 69 15.54 -32.38 7.06
N THR A 70 16.17 -31.56 6.23
CA THR A 70 15.69 -30.22 5.88
C THR A 70 14.93 -30.24 4.55
N TYR A 71 13.64 -29.93 4.62
CA TYR A 71 12.71 -29.84 3.48
C TYR A 71 12.94 -28.57 2.63
N ILE A 72 14.15 -28.40 2.08
CA ILE A 72 14.54 -27.26 1.22
C ILE A 72 13.56 -27.08 0.05
N ALA A 73 13.05 -28.17 -0.50
CA ALA A 73 12.06 -28.13 -1.57
C ALA A 73 10.72 -27.51 -1.12
N ASP A 74 10.25 -27.82 0.10
CA ASP A 74 8.99 -27.26 0.61
C ASP A 74 9.14 -25.77 0.94
N ASP A 75 10.27 -25.36 1.52
CA ASP A 75 10.57 -23.95 1.78
C ASP A 75 10.63 -23.13 0.48
N MET A 76 11.20 -23.71 -0.58
CA MET A 76 11.24 -23.11 -1.91
C MET A 76 9.85 -23.02 -2.53
N CYS A 77 9.04 -24.08 -2.42
CA CYS A 77 7.64 -24.05 -2.85
C CYS A 77 6.85 -22.96 -2.11
N ASN A 78 7.02 -22.83 -0.79
CA ASN A 78 6.38 -21.80 0.01
C ASN A 78 6.83 -20.39 -0.42
N LEU A 79 8.11 -20.19 -0.71
CA LEU A 79 8.63 -18.93 -1.23
C LEU A 79 8.03 -18.59 -2.60
N ILE A 80 7.94 -19.55 -3.51
CA ILE A 80 7.33 -19.37 -4.84
C ILE A 80 5.86 -18.96 -4.70
N ILE A 81 5.09 -19.68 -3.88
CA ILE A 81 3.68 -19.39 -3.63
C ILE A 81 3.50 -17.96 -3.10
N GLU A 82 4.32 -17.55 -2.14
CA GLU A 82 4.18 -16.23 -1.53
C GLU A 82 4.63 -15.10 -2.46
N LEU A 83 5.69 -15.30 -3.25
CA LEU A 83 6.10 -14.36 -4.28
C LEU A 83 5.02 -14.23 -5.36
N GLN A 84 4.44 -15.34 -5.81
CA GLN A 84 3.35 -15.35 -6.79
C GLN A 84 2.14 -14.57 -6.26
N ARG A 85 1.76 -14.78 -5.00
CA ARG A 85 0.65 -14.05 -4.38
C ARG A 85 0.87 -12.54 -4.38
N MET A 86 2.06 -12.07 -4.03
CA MET A 86 2.37 -10.65 -4.05
C MET A 86 2.49 -10.08 -5.46
N HIS A 87 3.00 -10.87 -6.39
CA HIS A 87 3.02 -10.54 -7.80
C HIS A 87 1.60 -10.32 -8.33
N ASP A 88 0.67 -11.23 -8.05
CA ASP A 88 -0.71 -11.13 -8.53
C ASP A 88 -1.40 -9.87 -8.00
N ILE A 89 -1.17 -9.51 -6.73
CA ILE A 89 -1.69 -8.26 -6.14
C ILE A 89 -1.09 -7.03 -6.84
N LEU A 90 0.22 -7.05 -7.14
CA LEU A 90 0.89 -5.93 -7.80
C LEU A 90 0.50 -5.83 -9.27
N GLN A 91 0.32 -6.95 -9.96
CA GLN A 91 -0.14 -7.03 -11.32
C GLN A 91 -1.59 -6.57 -11.44
N GLU A 92 -2.47 -7.00 -10.53
CA GLU A 92 -3.83 -6.48 -10.47
C GLU A 92 -3.81 -4.96 -10.28
N ARG A 93 -2.95 -4.41 -9.42
CA ARG A 93 -2.80 -2.94 -9.29
C ARG A 93 -2.34 -2.26 -10.58
N VAL A 94 -1.47 -2.89 -11.35
CA VAL A 94 -0.95 -2.37 -12.62
C VAL A 94 -2.00 -2.48 -13.74
N GLU A 95 -2.78 -3.56 -13.78
CA GLU A 95 -3.83 -3.79 -14.78
C GLU A 95 -5.10 -3.00 -14.47
N THR A 96 -5.43 -2.88 -13.17
CA THR A 96 -6.49 -2.00 -12.67
C THR A 96 -6.02 -0.56 -12.49
N ALA A 97 -4.71 -0.28 -12.69
CA ALA A 97 -4.23 1.07 -12.86
C ALA A 97 -5.09 1.65 -13.98
N PRO A 98 -5.85 2.72 -13.70
CA PRO A 98 -6.84 3.15 -14.65
C PRO A 98 -6.09 3.56 -15.91
N THR A 99 -6.23 2.77 -16.98
CA THR A 99 -6.29 3.33 -18.34
C THR A 99 -7.10 4.60 -18.17
N GLU A 100 -6.65 5.76 -18.65
CA GLU A 100 -7.20 7.06 -18.21
C GLU A 100 -8.74 7.15 -18.20
N ASN A 101 -9.42 6.26 -18.92
CA ASN A 101 -10.85 5.95 -18.93
C ASN A 101 -11.49 5.26 -17.69
N SER A 102 -10.72 4.71 -16.73
CA SER A 102 -11.24 4.02 -15.52
C SER A 102 -11.10 4.86 -14.25
N ARG A 103 -10.56 6.09 -14.33
CA ARG A 103 -10.69 7.04 -13.23
C ARG A 103 -12.18 7.33 -13.05
N TYR A 104 -12.72 7.05 -11.86
CA TYR A 104 -14.07 7.46 -11.51
C TYR A 104 -14.20 8.94 -11.82
N THR A 105 -14.96 9.26 -12.86
CA THR A 105 -15.25 10.64 -13.23
C THR A 105 -16.62 10.92 -12.65
N CYS A 106 -16.69 11.90 -11.75
CA CYS A 106 -17.97 12.34 -11.22
C CYS A 106 -18.96 12.60 -12.37
N GLY A 107 -20.16 11.99 -12.29
CA GLY A 107 -21.23 12.24 -13.24
C GLY A 107 -21.54 13.74 -13.35
N TYR A 108 -22.08 14.19 -14.49
CA TYR A 108 -22.44 15.59 -14.70
C TYR A 108 -23.84 15.71 -15.30
N GLU A 109 -24.58 16.75 -14.93
CA GLU A 109 -25.85 17.04 -15.58
C GLU A 109 -25.59 17.64 -16.96
N ARG A 110 -25.99 16.93 -18.02
CA ARG A 110 -26.23 17.54 -19.33
C ARG A 110 -27.56 18.27 -19.28
N GLY A 111 -27.53 19.51 -18.81
CA GLY A 111 -28.70 20.40 -18.88
C GLY A 111 -29.11 20.60 -20.34
N SER A 112 -30.29 20.13 -20.73
CA SER A 112 -30.77 20.14 -22.11
C SER A 112 -30.99 21.53 -22.72
N ARG A 113 -30.79 22.64 -21.97
CA ARG A 113 -31.06 24.01 -22.46
C ARG A 113 -30.17 25.13 -21.89
N ARG A 114 -29.04 24.84 -21.23
CA ARG A 114 -28.13 25.89 -20.72
C ARG A 114 -26.78 25.83 -21.42
N ARG A 115 -26.39 26.93 -22.09
CA ARG A 115 -25.03 27.11 -22.62
C ARG A 115 -24.06 27.23 -21.43
N GLY A 116 -23.12 26.30 -21.29
CA GLY A 116 -22.09 26.32 -20.23
C GLY A 116 -21.45 24.95 -19.95
N ARG A 117 -20.30 24.94 -19.25
CA ARG A 117 -19.62 23.71 -18.81
C ARG A 117 -20.54 22.90 -17.88
N PRO A 118 -20.69 21.57 -18.08
CA PRO A 118 -21.57 20.74 -17.26
C PRO A 118 -21.24 20.83 -15.76
N ARG A 119 -22.27 20.81 -14.90
CA ARG A 119 -22.09 20.79 -13.44
C ARG A 119 -21.83 19.35 -12.99
N PHE A 120 -20.73 19.14 -12.25
CA PHE A 120 -20.43 17.88 -11.61
C PHE A 120 -21.45 17.56 -10.50
N LEU A 121 -22.03 16.37 -10.56
CA LEU A 121 -22.96 15.78 -9.61
C LEU A 121 -22.19 14.97 -8.56
N ILE A 122 -21.57 15.67 -7.60
CA ILE A 122 -20.95 14.99 -6.46
C ILE A 122 -21.98 14.94 -5.33
N PRO A 123 -22.50 13.78 -4.91
CA PRO A 123 -23.40 13.67 -3.78
C PRO A 123 -22.72 14.13 -2.49
N GLU A 124 -23.40 14.89 -1.65
CA GLU A 124 -22.85 15.35 -0.36
C GLU A 124 -22.45 14.17 0.53
N ARG A 125 -23.29 13.12 0.59
CA ARG A 125 -23.00 11.87 1.29
C ARG A 125 -21.66 11.24 0.88
N GLN A 126 -21.25 11.39 -0.37
CA GLN A 126 -19.98 10.86 -0.87
C GLN A 126 -18.81 11.65 -0.30
N LEU A 127 -18.93 12.99 -0.22
CA LEU A 127 -17.92 13.84 0.39
C LEU A 127 -17.80 13.59 1.90
N VAL A 128 -18.92 13.44 2.59
CA VAL A 128 -18.95 13.12 4.03
C VAL A 128 -18.32 11.75 4.30
N GLY A 129 -18.67 10.73 3.52
CA GLY A 129 -18.11 9.37 3.67
C GLY A 129 -16.61 9.30 3.39
N LEU A 130 -16.14 9.96 2.32
CA LEU A 130 -14.70 10.04 2.05
C LEU A 130 -13.97 10.83 3.15
N ARG A 131 -14.63 11.83 3.73
CA ARG A 131 -14.05 12.61 4.82
C ARG A 131 -13.98 11.83 6.13
N SER A 132 -14.96 10.97 6.43
CA SER A 132 -14.93 10.06 7.59
C SER A 132 -13.87 8.98 7.49
N LEU A 133 -13.44 8.63 6.27
CA LEU A 133 -12.31 7.73 6.01
C LEU A 133 -10.94 8.45 6.10
N ASN A 134 -10.91 9.66 6.65
CA ASN A 134 -9.69 10.46 6.88
C ASN A 134 -8.91 10.90 5.63
N PHE A 135 -9.51 10.80 4.43
CA PHE A 135 -8.94 11.37 3.21
C PHE A 135 -8.91 12.89 3.26
N THR A 136 -7.82 13.47 2.77
CA THR A 136 -7.69 14.92 2.58
C THR A 136 -8.52 15.39 1.39
N TRP A 137 -8.91 16.66 1.36
CA TRP A 137 -9.64 17.23 0.21
C TRP A 137 -8.87 17.11 -1.11
N LYS A 138 -7.53 17.16 -1.08
CA LYS A 138 -6.69 16.92 -2.25
C LYS A 138 -6.83 15.48 -2.75
N GLN A 139 -6.69 14.49 -1.85
CA GLN A 139 -6.88 13.07 -2.18
C GLN A 139 -8.30 12.79 -2.68
N ILE A 140 -9.30 13.44 -2.10
CA ILE A 140 -10.70 13.34 -2.56
C ILE A 140 -10.86 13.93 -3.97
N ALA A 141 -10.21 15.07 -4.27
CA ALA A 141 -10.25 15.66 -5.61
C ALA A 141 -9.64 14.73 -6.66
N GLU A 142 -8.50 14.12 -6.33
CA GLU A 142 -7.81 13.13 -7.16
C GLU A 142 -8.68 11.87 -7.38
N MET A 143 -9.27 11.31 -6.31
CA MET A 143 -10.17 10.15 -6.39
C MET A 143 -11.43 10.41 -7.20
N LEU A 144 -11.95 11.64 -7.17
CA LEU A 144 -13.17 12.02 -7.88
C LEU A 144 -12.90 12.49 -9.32
N GLY A 145 -11.64 12.59 -9.73
CA GLY A 145 -11.25 13.10 -11.05
C GLY A 145 -11.65 14.57 -11.28
N VAL A 146 -11.74 15.38 -10.21
CA VAL A 146 -12.15 16.79 -10.29
C VAL A 146 -11.06 17.71 -9.75
N SER A 147 -11.04 18.95 -10.21
CA SER A 147 -10.13 19.94 -9.62
C SER A 147 -10.53 20.29 -8.19
N GLU A 148 -9.56 20.61 -7.33
CA GLU A 148 -9.81 21.10 -5.97
C GLU A 148 -10.76 22.30 -5.94
N LYS A 149 -10.71 23.16 -6.98
CA LYS A 149 -11.63 24.30 -7.16
C LYS A 149 -13.09 23.84 -7.32
N THR A 150 -13.31 22.75 -8.07
CA THR A 150 -14.64 22.14 -8.26
C THR A 150 -15.15 21.56 -6.95
N LEU A 151 -14.28 20.88 -6.21
CA LEU A 151 -14.58 20.30 -4.91
C LEU A 151 -14.92 21.38 -3.87
N ARG A 152 -14.14 22.48 -3.83
CA ARG A 152 -14.39 23.64 -2.96
C ARG A 152 -15.74 24.29 -3.25
N ARG A 153 -16.08 24.51 -4.52
CA ARG A 153 -17.40 25.04 -4.90
C ARG A 153 -18.52 24.12 -4.42
N ARG A 154 -18.34 22.80 -4.58
CA ARG A 154 -19.35 21.84 -4.12
C ARG A 154 -19.51 21.82 -2.60
N ARG A 155 -18.43 21.99 -1.84
CA ARG A 155 -18.47 22.11 -0.37
C ARG A 155 -19.30 23.32 0.06
N ILE A 156 -19.06 24.47 -0.57
CA ILE A 156 -19.83 25.70 -0.32
C ILE A 156 -21.31 25.49 -0.68
N ASP A 157 -21.59 24.88 -1.84
CA ASP A 157 -22.96 24.59 -2.28
C ASP A 157 -23.71 23.57 -1.39
N SER A 158 -23.01 22.84 -0.52
CA SER A 158 -23.58 21.77 0.32
C SER A 158 -23.41 22.06 1.82
N ASP A 159 -23.11 23.32 2.19
CA ASP A 159 -22.87 23.77 3.58
C ASP A 159 -21.87 22.91 4.38
N LEU A 160 -20.95 22.23 3.69
CA LEU A 160 -19.92 21.44 4.34
C LEU A 160 -18.87 22.38 4.93
N PRO A 161 -18.36 22.10 6.15
CA PRO A 161 -17.42 22.98 6.83
C PRO A 161 -16.22 23.25 5.92
N VAL A 162 -16.01 24.53 5.61
CA VAL A 162 -14.90 25.01 4.76
C VAL A 162 -13.57 24.95 5.52
N CYS A 163 -13.63 24.95 6.86
CA CYS A 163 -12.49 24.91 7.75
C CYS A 163 -11.58 23.70 7.47
N GLU A 164 -10.29 24.00 7.38
CA GLU A 164 -9.20 23.12 6.93
C GLU A 164 -8.75 22.11 7.99
N ASN A 165 -9.36 22.12 9.18
CA ASN A 165 -8.88 21.33 10.29
C ASN A 165 -9.24 19.86 10.08
N ASN A 166 -8.28 19.17 9.49
CA ASN A 166 -8.16 17.72 9.60
C ASN A 166 -7.84 17.28 11.02
N TYR A 167 -7.53 18.20 11.93
CA TYR A 167 -7.18 17.91 13.29
C TYR A 167 -8.41 17.77 14.17
N SER A 168 -8.44 16.73 14.99
CA SER A 168 -9.42 16.57 16.06
C SER A 168 -9.20 17.67 17.09
N ASN A 169 -10.29 18.24 17.59
CA ASN A 169 -10.24 19.17 18.73
C ASN A 169 -10.03 18.36 20.02
N ILE A 170 -8.79 17.92 20.24
CA ILE A 170 -8.36 17.16 21.42
C ILE A 170 -7.55 18.08 22.33
N THR A 171 -7.83 18.01 23.63
CA THR A 171 -7.03 18.71 24.65
C THR A 171 -5.67 18.06 24.81
N ASP A 172 -4.68 18.80 25.30
CA ASP A 172 -3.33 18.24 25.48
C ASP A 172 -3.36 17.15 26.57
N GLU A 173 -4.21 17.28 27.59
CA GLU A 173 -4.41 16.28 28.64
C GLU A 173 -5.08 14.99 28.15
N GLU A 174 -6.02 15.08 27.19
CA GLU A 174 -6.60 13.89 26.55
C GLU A 174 -5.62 13.21 25.60
N LEU A 175 -4.80 14.02 24.91
CA LEU A 175 -3.74 13.52 24.04
C LEU A 175 -2.69 12.75 24.85
N ASP A 176 -2.18 13.31 25.94
CA ASP A 176 -1.17 12.68 26.79
C ASP A 176 -1.66 11.38 27.41
N ARG A 177 -2.93 11.34 27.85
CA ARG A 177 -3.57 10.11 28.34
C ARG A 177 -3.64 9.03 27.25
N THR A 178 -4.00 9.42 26.03
CA THR A 178 -4.11 8.50 24.90
C THR A 178 -2.73 7.96 24.49
N ILE A 179 -1.71 8.84 24.44
CA ILE A 179 -0.33 8.46 24.17
C ILE A 179 0.20 7.51 25.25
N SER A 180 -0.07 7.80 26.52
CA SER A 180 0.33 6.95 27.65
C SER A 180 -0.28 5.54 27.56
N LEU A 181 -1.54 5.44 27.15
CA LEU A 181 -2.22 4.16 26.94
C LEU A 181 -1.60 3.37 25.78
N ILE A 182 -1.29 4.05 24.67
CA ILE A 182 -0.64 3.44 23.50
C ILE A 182 0.76 2.94 23.89
N LEU A 183 1.57 3.76 24.58
CA LEU A 183 2.91 3.38 25.03
C LEU A 183 2.87 2.28 26.11
N GLY A 184 1.84 2.25 26.96
CA GLY A 184 1.62 1.16 27.90
C GLY A 184 1.33 -0.18 27.23
N THR A 185 0.72 -0.14 26.03
CA THR A 185 0.44 -1.35 25.22
C THR A 185 1.65 -1.74 24.37
N SER A 186 2.42 -0.77 23.89
CA SER A 186 3.59 -0.98 23.04
C SER A 186 4.74 -0.03 23.41
N PRO A 187 5.61 -0.40 24.38
CA PRO A 187 6.59 0.50 25.00
C PRO A 187 7.73 0.98 24.08
N ASN A 188 7.90 0.38 22.91
CA ASN A 188 8.91 0.79 21.91
C ASN A 188 8.30 1.51 20.69
N SER A 189 7.10 2.08 20.83
CA SER A 189 6.43 2.76 19.72
C SER A 189 7.04 4.14 19.47
N GLY A 190 7.73 4.30 18.33
CA GLY A 190 8.17 5.61 17.89
C GLY A 190 7.01 6.53 17.48
N GLU A 191 7.28 7.82 17.29
CA GLU A 191 6.31 8.86 16.93
C GLU A 191 5.37 8.45 15.77
N ARG A 192 5.90 7.74 14.76
CA ARG A 192 5.12 7.23 13.62
C ARG A 192 4.07 6.20 14.02
N MET A 193 4.40 5.31 14.95
CA MET A 193 3.47 4.29 15.45
C MET A 193 2.39 4.92 16.33
N VAL A 194 2.78 5.85 17.22
CA VAL A 194 1.84 6.61 18.06
C VAL A 194 0.88 7.43 17.19
N THR A 195 1.40 8.10 16.15
CA THR A 195 0.57 8.85 15.20
C THR A 195 -0.39 7.92 14.44
N GLY A 196 0.07 6.74 14.02
CA GLY A 196 -0.78 5.74 13.36
C GLY A 196 -1.91 5.23 14.26
N ALA A 197 -1.62 4.98 15.54
CA ALA A 197 -2.59 4.55 16.54
C ALA A 197 -3.60 5.66 16.89
N LEU A 198 -3.18 6.92 16.94
CA LEU A 198 -4.11 8.05 17.09
C LEU A 198 -5.05 8.15 15.89
N VAL A 199 -4.52 8.01 14.67
CA VAL A 199 -5.31 8.04 13.43
C VAL A 199 -6.31 6.87 13.37
N SER A 200 -5.96 5.67 13.84
CA SER A 200 -6.90 4.54 13.89
C SER A 200 -8.02 4.76 14.91
N GLN A 201 -7.79 5.57 15.94
CA GLN A 201 -8.80 6.03 16.89
C GLN A 201 -9.57 7.27 16.42
N ASN A 202 -9.41 7.65 15.14
CA ASN A 202 -10.03 8.83 14.54
C ASN A 202 -9.60 10.18 15.15
N VAL A 203 -8.42 10.20 15.79
CA VAL A 203 -7.79 11.38 16.38
C VAL A 203 -6.64 11.81 15.48
N ARG A 204 -6.67 13.08 15.04
CA ARG A 204 -5.64 13.62 14.16
C ARG A 204 -5.05 14.85 14.81
N VAL A 205 -3.76 14.80 15.07
CA VAL A 205 -3.07 15.80 15.89
C VAL A 205 -2.02 16.50 15.04
N GLN A 206 -1.80 17.79 15.30
CA GLN A 206 -0.75 18.55 14.65
C GLN A 206 0.62 18.04 15.12
N ARG A 207 1.57 17.85 14.19
CA ARG A 207 2.93 17.35 14.51
C ARG A 207 3.64 18.13 15.61
N SER A 208 3.42 19.45 15.69
CA SER A 208 4.01 20.31 16.73
C SER A 208 3.51 20.00 18.14
N LYS A 209 2.38 19.28 18.31
CA LYS A 209 1.91 18.80 19.61
C LYS A 209 2.53 17.44 19.98
N ASN A 210 2.88 16.62 18.99
CA ASN A 210 3.51 15.30 19.20
C ASN A 210 5.04 15.37 19.39
N SER A 211 5.68 16.52 19.12
CA SER A 211 7.15 16.67 19.17
C SER A 211 7.75 16.72 20.58
N CYS A 212 6.94 16.55 21.63
CA CYS A 212 7.40 16.52 23.03
C CYS A 212 7.92 15.15 23.48
N LEU A 213 8.00 14.17 22.57
CA LEU A 213 8.59 12.83 22.82
C LEU A 213 10.11 12.86 22.60
N HIS A 214 10.85 13.51 23.50
CA HIS A 214 12.31 13.41 23.61
C HIS A 214 12.70 13.09 25.05
#